data_AF-A0A8S3UZX7-F1
#
_entry.id   AF-A0A8S3UZX7-F1
#
_cell.length_a   1.000
_cell.length_b   1.000
_cell.length_c   1.000
_cell.angle_alpha   90.00
_cell.angle_beta   90.00
_cell.angle_gamma   90.00
#
_symmetry.space_group_name_H-M   'P 1'
#
loop_
_entity.id
_entity.type
_entity.pdbx_description
1 polymer ?
#
loop_
_entity_poly.entity_id
_entity_poly.type
_entity_poly.pdbx_seq_one_letter_code
_entity_poly.pdbx_strand_id
1 'polypeptide(L)'
;MFHGTPLMSHLVIEDRIFVNARNKNDPEMTKIKTSIIRESKLQPTWGQNLPKCFIPLELEFENLIRKDINVITFDDLRHINTQHPIRPLTDAELKVFLKFQHAIGKILYFDEPGLDQHVILLPTYLIDAFKSIITDKRFCKGERQREALWDLMSQKGVISKFAIKELWRNRKYRMFKNATTTY
;
A
#
# COMPACT_ATOMS: atom_id res chain seq x y z
N MET A 1 24.69 31.10 -13.55
CA MET A 1 25.62 30.27 -12.77
C MET A 1 24.92 29.88 -11.47
N PHE A 2 24.54 28.62 -11.30
CA PHE A 2 24.10 28.09 -10.02
C PHE A 2 25.03 26.91 -9.70
N HIS A 3 25.90 27.10 -8.71
CA HIS A 3 26.82 26.07 -8.25
C HIS A 3 26.23 25.37 -7.02
N GLY A 4 26.24 24.04 -7.06
CA GLY A 4 26.44 23.19 -5.88
C GLY A 4 25.34 23.15 -4.82
N THR A 5 24.16 22.60 -5.16
CA THR A 5 23.29 22.03 -4.12
C THR A 5 23.45 20.49 -4.07
N PRO A 6 23.43 19.87 -2.89
CA PRO A 6 23.58 18.42 -2.71
C PRO A 6 22.45 17.57 -3.33
N LEU A 7 21.43 18.23 -3.91
CA LEU A 7 20.38 17.58 -4.70
C LEU A 7 20.85 17.18 -6.10
N MET A 8 21.92 17.79 -6.63
CA MET A 8 22.42 17.51 -7.98
C MET A 8 23.11 16.14 -8.09
N SER A 9 23.69 15.62 -7.00
CA SER A 9 24.34 14.29 -7.01
C SER A 9 23.37 13.12 -7.10
N HIS A 10 22.07 13.35 -6.87
CA HIS A 10 21.01 12.34 -6.98
C HIS A 10 20.11 12.57 -8.20
N LEU A 11 20.21 13.71 -8.87
CA LEU A 11 19.51 14.02 -10.11
C LEU A 11 20.38 13.62 -11.30
N VAL A 12 20.42 12.33 -11.61
CA VAL A 12 20.94 11.85 -12.90
C VAL A 12 19.92 12.28 -13.98
N ILE A 13 20.09 13.49 -14.52
CA ILE A 13 19.30 14.00 -15.65
C ILE A 13 20.13 13.81 -16.92
N GLU A 14 20.45 12.57 -17.27
CA GLU A 14 21.20 12.29 -18.50
C GLU A 14 20.27 12.14 -19.71
N ASP A 15 19.05 11.60 -19.53
CA ASP A 15 18.08 11.42 -20.62
C ASP A 15 16.72 12.06 -20.30
N ARG A 16 16.45 13.24 -20.87
CA ARG A 16 15.11 13.85 -20.84
C ARG A 16 14.28 13.31 -22.00
N ILE A 17 13.30 12.46 -21.70
CA ILE A 17 12.33 11.98 -22.68
C ILE A 17 11.07 12.84 -22.61
N PHE A 18 10.71 13.47 -23.72
CA PHE A 18 9.53 14.34 -23.81
C PHE A 18 8.37 13.59 -24.47
N VAL A 19 7.34 13.28 -23.69
CA VAL A 19 6.16 12.55 -24.21
C VAL A 19 5.02 13.51 -24.52
N ASN A 20 4.46 13.37 -25.71
CA ASN A 20 3.18 13.94 -26.09
C ASN A 20 2.03 13.06 -25.59
N ALA A 21 1.48 13.40 -24.43
CA ALA A 21 0.35 12.69 -23.82
C ALA A 21 -0.94 12.65 -24.67
N ARG A 22 -1.02 13.42 -25.78
CA ARG A 22 -2.16 13.39 -26.72
C ARG A 22 -1.95 12.43 -27.89
N ASN A 23 -0.74 11.93 -28.11
CA ASN A 23 -0.43 10.97 -29.18
C ASN A 23 -0.25 9.57 -28.60
N LYS A 24 -1.20 8.67 -28.88
CA LYS A 24 -1.13 7.26 -28.43
C LYS A 24 0.06 6.48 -29.03
N ASN A 25 0.57 6.93 -30.18
CA ASN A 25 1.65 6.29 -30.93
C ASN A 25 2.94 7.11 -30.86
N ASP A 26 3.15 7.88 -29.79
CA ASP A 26 4.36 8.66 -29.62
C ASP A 26 5.61 7.74 -29.64
N PRO A 27 6.58 7.93 -30.55
CA PRO A 27 7.81 7.15 -30.57
C PRO A 27 8.61 7.25 -29.27
N GLU A 28 8.50 8.34 -28.51
CA GLU A 28 9.16 8.52 -27.22
C GLU A 28 8.62 7.56 -26.15
N MET A 29 7.37 7.09 -26.30
CA MET A 29 6.82 6.05 -25.43
C MET A 29 7.58 4.72 -25.59
N THR A 30 8.04 4.41 -26.80
CA THR A 30 8.87 3.22 -27.06
C THR A 30 10.22 3.34 -26.35
N LYS A 31 10.81 4.53 -26.32
CA LYS A 31 12.05 4.78 -25.58
C LYS A 31 11.86 4.56 -24.09
N ILE A 32 10.80 5.10 -23.48
CA ILE A 32 10.48 4.88 -22.06
C ILE A 32 10.30 3.39 -21.77
N LYS A 33 9.51 2.67 -22.56
CA LYS A 33 9.30 1.22 -22.38
C LYS A 33 10.61 0.46 -22.44
N THR A 34 11.47 0.80 -23.39
CA THR A 34 12.79 0.17 -23.56
C THR A 34 13.68 0.44 -22.37
N SER A 35 13.73 1.69 -21.89
CA SER A 35 14.47 2.08 -20.68
C SER A 35 13.95 1.34 -19.45
N ILE A 36 12.63 1.29 -19.22
CA ILE A 36 12.04 0.55 -18.10
C ILE A 36 12.45 -0.93 -18.14
N ILE A 37 12.38 -1.58 -19.31
CA ILE A 37 12.79 -2.97 -19.46
C ILE A 37 14.29 -3.14 -19.17
N ARG A 38 15.13 -2.23 -19.68
CA ARG A 38 16.57 -2.24 -19.42
C ARG A 38 16.87 -2.14 -17.94
N GLU A 39 16.31 -1.12 -17.25
CA GLU A 39 16.53 -0.90 -15.81
C GLU A 39 15.93 -2.02 -14.96
N SER A 40 14.79 -2.58 -15.37
CA SER A 40 14.16 -3.71 -14.66
C SER A 40 15.03 -4.96 -14.70
N LYS A 41 15.70 -5.24 -15.82
CA LYS A 41 16.64 -6.35 -15.96
C LYS A 41 17.91 -6.21 -15.10
N LEU A 42 18.26 -4.97 -14.72
CA LEU A 42 19.39 -4.68 -13.83
C LEU A 42 19.03 -4.86 -12.35
N GLN A 43 17.75 -5.00 -12.01
CA GLN A 43 17.35 -5.19 -10.62
C GLN A 43 17.86 -6.54 -10.09
N PRO A 44 18.41 -6.60 -8.86
CA PRO A 44 18.92 -7.85 -8.27
C PRO A 44 17.87 -8.97 -8.19
N THR A 45 16.59 -8.60 -8.16
CA THR A 45 15.45 -9.51 -8.07
C THR A 45 15.00 -10.06 -9.43
N TRP A 46 15.51 -9.52 -10.55
CA TRP A 46 15.10 -9.96 -11.87
C TRP A 46 15.53 -11.39 -12.16
N GLY A 47 14.60 -12.23 -12.60
CA GLY A 47 14.88 -13.64 -12.90
C GLY A 47 15.15 -14.52 -11.68
N GLN A 48 14.96 -14.01 -10.46
CA GLN A 48 15.06 -14.84 -9.26
C GLN A 48 13.96 -15.91 -9.24
N ASN A 49 14.34 -17.11 -8.84
CA ASN A 49 13.39 -18.20 -8.66
C ASN A 49 12.52 -17.94 -7.43
N LEU A 50 11.21 -17.91 -7.64
CA LEU A 50 10.23 -17.83 -6.57
C LEU A 50 9.67 -19.21 -6.23
N PRO A 51 9.39 -19.50 -4.95
CA PRO A 51 8.71 -20.72 -4.58
C PRO A 51 7.35 -20.83 -5.27
N LYS A 52 7.12 -21.94 -6.01
CA LYS A 52 5.85 -22.17 -6.71
C LYS A 52 4.63 -22.20 -5.78
N CYS A 53 4.85 -22.54 -4.51
CA CYS A 53 3.81 -22.53 -3.47
C CYS A 53 3.33 -21.12 -3.10
N PHE A 54 4.01 -20.05 -3.53
CA PHE A 54 3.55 -18.67 -3.28
C PHE A 54 2.50 -18.22 -4.31
N ILE A 55 2.56 -18.76 -5.53
CA ILE A 55 1.75 -18.28 -6.66
C ILE A 55 0.25 -18.33 -6.36
N PRO A 56 -0.33 -19.43 -5.83
CA PRO A 56 -1.77 -19.47 -5.60
C PRO A 56 -2.24 -18.54 -4.47
N LEU A 57 -1.39 -18.30 -3.45
CA LEU A 57 -1.67 -17.26 -2.45
C LEU A 57 -1.66 -15.86 -3.06
N GLU A 58 -0.70 -15.56 -3.93
CA GLU A 58 -0.67 -14.28 -4.65
C GLU A 58 -1.92 -14.09 -5.52
N LEU A 59 -2.34 -15.13 -6.26
CA LEU A 59 -3.55 -15.09 -7.08
C LEU A 59 -4.81 -14.87 -6.23
N GLU A 60 -4.89 -15.48 -5.05
CA GLU A 60 -6.03 -15.26 -4.16
C GLU A 60 -6.02 -13.86 -3.55
N PHE A 61 -4.85 -13.31 -3.22
CA PHE A 61 -4.75 -11.92 -2.79
C PHE A 61 -5.27 -10.96 -3.87
N GLU A 62 -4.94 -11.20 -5.14
CA GLU A 62 -5.50 -10.41 -6.24
C GLU A 62 -7.02 -10.55 -6.35
N ASN A 63 -7.57 -11.76 -6.13
CA ASN A 63 -9.02 -11.98 -6.13
C ASN A 63 -9.71 -11.24 -4.98
N LEU A 64 -9.12 -11.22 -3.79
CA LEU A 64 -9.63 -10.49 -2.64
C LEU A 64 -9.62 -8.98 -2.88
N ILE A 65 -8.53 -8.45 -3.44
CA ILE A 65 -8.43 -7.04 -3.82
C ILE A 65 -9.51 -6.68 -4.86
N ARG A 66 -9.75 -7.53 -5.87
CA ARG A 66 -10.83 -7.34 -6.86
C ARG A 66 -12.23 -7.33 -6.22
N LYS A 67 -12.41 -8.02 -5.09
CA LYS A 67 -13.64 -8.04 -4.29
C LYS A 67 -13.71 -6.91 -3.26
N ASP A 68 -12.80 -5.93 -3.32
CA ASP A 68 -12.66 -4.82 -2.36
C ASP A 68 -12.33 -5.24 -0.92
N ILE A 69 -11.73 -6.44 -0.76
CA ILE A 69 -11.19 -6.93 0.51
C ILE A 69 -9.71 -6.55 0.54
N ASN A 70 -9.40 -5.51 1.32
CA ASN A 70 -8.06 -4.90 1.35
C ASN A 70 -7.25 -5.28 2.59
N VAL A 71 -7.89 -5.85 3.61
CA VAL A 71 -7.28 -6.30 4.87
C VAL A 71 -7.87 -7.65 5.21
N ILE A 72 -7.01 -8.59 5.62
CA ILE A 72 -7.39 -9.90 6.10
C ILE A 72 -6.69 -10.19 7.43
N THR A 73 -7.25 -11.12 8.20
CA THR A 73 -6.60 -11.63 9.39
C THR A 73 -5.61 -12.75 9.05
N PHE A 74 -4.72 -13.08 9.99
CA PHE A 74 -3.85 -14.24 9.84
C PHE A 74 -4.66 -15.55 9.81
N ASP A 75 -5.82 -15.61 10.47
CA ASP A 75 -6.73 -16.75 10.40
C ASP A 75 -7.41 -16.89 9.04
N ASP A 76 -7.82 -15.78 8.41
CA ASP A 76 -8.30 -15.78 7.02
C ASP A 76 -7.20 -16.32 6.08
N LEU A 77 -5.96 -15.89 6.29
CA LEU A 77 -4.81 -16.38 5.52
C LEU A 77 -4.59 -17.89 5.72
N ARG A 78 -4.68 -18.39 6.95
CA ARG A 78 -4.62 -19.84 7.23
C ARG A 78 -5.73 -20.57 6.48
N HIS A 79 -6.96 -20.05 6.53
CA HIS A 79 -8.09 -20.65 5.83
C HIS A 79 -7.85 -20.70 4.32
N ILE A 80 -7.45 -19.59 3.70
CA ILE A 80 -7.09 -19.52 2.27
C ILE A 80 -5.99 -20.53 1.93
N ASN A 81 -4.96 -20.62 2.77
CA ASN A 81 -3.84 -21.54 2.60
C ASN A 81 -4.25 -23.03 2.66
N THR A 82 -5.32 -23.39 3.36
CA THR A 82 -5.86 -24.78 3.34
C THR A 82 -6.52 -25.15 2.02
N GLN A 83 -6.99 -24.17 1.24
CA GLN A 83 -7.66 -24.40 -0.05
C GLN A 83 -6.68 -24.56 -1.22
N HIS A 84 -5.39 -24.63 -0.92
CA HIS A 84 -4.31 -24.53 -1.87
C HIS A 84 -4.04 -25.87 -2.61
N PRO A 85 -3.92 -25.89 -3.95
CA PRO A 85 -3.87 -27.12 -4.74
C PRO A 85 -2.53 -27.87 -4.70
N ILE A 86 -1.43 -27.21 -4.30
CA ILE A 86 -0.08 -27.82 -4.28
C ILE A 86 0.23 -28.44 -2.90
N ARG A 87 0.45 -27.59 -1.90
CA ARG A 87 0.45 -27.93 -0.48
C ARG A 87 0.13 -26.69 0.36
N PRO A 88 -0.52 -26.85 1.52
CA PRO A 88 -0.58 -25.79 2.51
C PRO A 88 0.82 -25.48 3.09
N LEU A 89 1.08 -24.20 3.30
CA LEU A 89 2.24 -23.71 4.04
C LEU A 89 1.99 -23.83 5.55
N THR A 90 3.05 -24.07 6.32
CA THR A 90 2.98 -23.93 7.79
C THR A 90 2.89 -22.45 8.19
N ASP A 91 2.48 -22.15 9.42
CA ASP A 91 2.45 -20.77 9.91
C ASP A 91 3.80 -20.05 9.80
N ALA A 92 4.90 -20.76 10.05
CA ALA A 92 6.25 -20.22 9.90
C ALA A 92 6.54 -19.85 8.43
N GLU A 93 6.13 -20.71 7.49
CA GLU A 93 6.28 -20.46 6.06
C GLU A 93 5.36 -19.35 5.56
N LEU A 94 4.14 -19.24 6.10
CA LEU A 94 3.25 -18.11 5.84
C LEU A 94 3.86 -16.79 6.32
N LYS A 95 4.47 -16.75 7.51
CA LYS A 95 5.19 -15.56 7.97
C LYS A 95 6.37 -15.21 7.06
N VAL A 96 7.13 -16.20 6.58
CA VAL A 96 8.21 -15.98 5.60
C VAL A 96 7.65 -15.40 4.29
N PHE A 97 6.56 -15.96 3.78
CA PHE A 97 5.85 -15.44 2.62
C PHE A 97 5.42 -13.98 2.83
N LEU A 98 4.77 -13.67 3.94
CA LEU A 98 4.31 -12.32 4.24
C LEU A 98 5.46 -11.32 4.35
N LYS A 99 6.55 -11.68 5.02
CA LYS A 99 7.76 -10.85 5.12
C LYS A 99 8.39 -10.60 3.75
N PHE A 100 8.44 -11.63 2.89
CA PHE A 100 8.92 -11.48 1.53
C PHE A 100 8.05 -10.51 0.72
N GLN A 101 6.73 -10.70 0.74
CA GLN A 101 5.78 -9.84 0.03
C GLN A 101 5.77 -8.40 0.56
N HIS A 102 5.99 -8.22 1.86
CA HIS A 102 6.17 -6.92 2.49
C HIS A 102 7.45 -6.22 2.03
N ALA A 103 8.57 -6.95 1.99
CA ALA A 103 9.86 -6.40 1.57
C ALA A 103 9.87 -5.89 0.13
N ILE A 104 9.09 -6.52 -0.77
CA ILE A 104 8.92 -6.07 -2.16
C ILE A 104 7.79 -5.05 -2.34
N GLY A 105 7.11 -4.66 -1.25
CA GLY A 105 6.06 -3.64 -1.25
C GLY A 105 4.74 -4.06 -1.90
N LYS A 106 4.49 -5.36 -2.10
CA LYS A 106 3.19 -5.83 -2.61
C LYS A 106 2.09 -5.76 -1.55
N ILE A 107 2.43 -6.05 -0.29
CA ILE A 107 1.53 -6.00 0.86
C ILE A 107 2.17 -5.26 2.03
N LEU A 108 1.43 -5.02 3.11
CA LEU A 108 2.00 -4.64 4.40
C LEU A 108 1.70 -5.71 5.45
N TYR A 109 2.76 -6.17 6.10
CA TYR A 109 2.70 -7.11 7.21
C TYR A 109 3.70 -6.68 8.27
N PHE A 110 3.26 -6.70 9.52
CA PHE A 110 3.97 -6.20 10.68
C PHE A 110 4.14 -7.36 11.66
N ASP A 111 5.34 -7.94 11.78
CA ASP A 111 5.63 -9.04 12.71
C ASP A 111 5.92 -8.49 14.12
N GLU A 112 5.06 -7.59 14.58
CA GLU A 112 5.08 -6.98 15.89
C GLU A 112 3.86 -7.42 16.71
N PRO A 113 4.01 -7.65 18.03
CA PRO A 113 2.90 -8.07 18.88
C PRO A 113 1.70 -7.13 18.77
N GLY A 114 0.55 -7.69 18.37
CA GLY A 114 -0.72 -6.95 18.21
C GLY A 114 -0.95 -6.38 16.82
N LEU A 115 0.06 -6.38 15.94
CA LEU A 115 -0.08 -6.06 14.51
C LEU A 115 0.06 -7.31 13.63
N ASP A 116 0.71 -8.35 14.13
CA ASP A 116 0.97 -9.63 13.45
C ASP A 116 -0.27 -10.45 13.09
N GLN A 117 -1.45 -10.02 13.56
CA GLN A 117 -2.74 -10.62 13.26
C GLN A 117 -3.38 -10.11 11.97
N HIS A 118 -2.88 -9.02 11.39
CA HIS A 118 -3.49 -8.38 10.21
C HIS A 118 -2.51 -8.30 9.05
N VAL A 119 -3.03 -8.55 7.85
CA VAL A 119 -2.30 -8.41 6.59
C VAL A 119 -3.06 -7.40 5.74
N ILE A 120 -2.37 -6.33 5.35
CA ILE A 120 -2.92 -5.31 4.44
C ILE A 120 -2.52 -5.70 3.03
N LEU A 121 -3.47 -6.22 2.26
CA LEU A 121 -3.25 -6.74 0.91
C LEU A 121 -2.91 -5.64 -0.10
N LEU A 122 -3.41 -4.43 0.14
CA LEU A 122 -3.19 -3.29 -0.74
C LEU A 122 -2.57 -2.11 0.03
N PRO A 123 -1.26 -1.82 -0.12
CA PRO A 123 -0.59 -0.75 0.62
C PRO A 123 -1.22 0.63 0.45
N THR A 124 -1.82 0.91 -0.71
CA THR A 124 -2.52 2.19 -0.95
C THR A 124 -3.71 2.38 -0.02
N TYR A 125 -4.33 1.32 0.46
CA TYR A 125 -5.43 1.38 1.43
C TYR A 125 -4.98 2.06 2.74
N LEU A 126 -3.81 1.68 3.27
CA LEU A 126 -3.25 2.32 4.47
C LEU A 126 -2.85 3.77 4.20
N ILE A 127 -2.25 4.03 3.03
CA ILE A 127 -1.89 5.40 2.61
C ILE A 127 -3.14 6.28 2.56
N ASP A 128 -4.25 5.78 2.02
CA ASP A 128 -5.49 6.53 1.93
C ASP A 128 -6.16 6.72 3.30
N ALA A 129 -5.99 5.76 4.22
CA ALA A 129 -6.38 5.95 5.62
C ALA A 129 -5.58 7.10 6.27
N PHE A 130 -4.26 7.15 6.09
CA PHE A 130 -3.45 8.26 6.60
C PHE A 130 -3.77 9.60 5.92
N LYS A 131 -3.97 9.61 4.59
CA LYS A 131 -4.41 10.81 3.88
C LYS A 131 -5.75 11.30 4.41
N SER A 132 -6.68 10.41 4.79
CA SER A 132 -7.96 10.81 5.37
C SER A 132 -7.76 11.59 6.67
N ILE A 133 -6.82 11.15 7.50
CA ILE A 133 -6.50 11.76 8.79
C ILE A 133 -5.81 13.11 8.59
N ILE A 134 -4.86 13.20 7.66
CA ILE A 134 -4.01 14.39 7.47
C ILE A 134 -4.69 15.46 6.59
N THR A 135 -5.42 15.04 5.55
CA THR A 135 -5.83 15.93 4.44
C THR A 135 -7.29 16.36 4.50
N ASP A 136 -8.18 15.67 5.23
CA ASP A 136 -9.60 16.03 5.20
C ASP A 136 -9.89 17.27 6.07
N LYS A 137 -9.93 18.43 5.40
CA LYS A 137 -10.43 19.71 5.91
C LYS A 137 -11.91 19.67 6.35
N ARG A 138 -12.63 18.55 6.28
CA ARG A 138 -14.02 18.43 6.82
C ARG A 138 -14.08 18.16 8.32
N PHE A 139 -12.94 18.12 9.01
CA PHE A 139 -12.91 18.58 10.40
C PHE A 139 -13.32 20.06 10.54
N CYS A 140 -13.16 20.88 9.49
CA CYS A 140 -13.22 22.34 9.62
C CYS A 140 -14.62 22.97 9.55
N LYS A 141 -15.72 22.23 9.31
CA LYS A 141 -17.06 22.87 9.23
C LYS A 141 -18.19 21.98 9.74
N GLY A 142 -18.85 22.42 10.83
CA GLY A 142 -20.25 22.11 11.10
C GLY A 142 -20.61 21.63 12.51
N GLU A 143 -19.66 21.19 13.34
CA GLU A 143 -19.92 20.87 14.76
C GLU A 143 -18.76 21.36 15.64
N ARG A 144 -19.08 22.11 16.71
CA ARG A 144 -18.10 22.65 17.69
C ARG A 144 -17.12 21.59 18.23
N GLN A 145 -17.56 20.34 18.36
CA GLN A 145 -16.71 19.22 18.82
C GLN A 145 -15.62 18.86 17.80
N ARG A 146 -15.88 19.01 16.50
CA ARG A 146 -14.91 18.74 15.43
C ARG A 146 -13.84 19.84 15.32
N GLU A 147 -14.20 21.07 15.64
CA GLU A 147 -13.28 22.22 15.68
C GLU A 147 -12.25 22.08 16.81
N ALA A 148 -12.67 21.72 18.02
CA ALA A 148 -11.75 21.53 19.15
C ALA A 148 -10.75 20.35 18.93
N LEU A 149 -11.22 19.26 18.32
CA LEU A 149 -10.35 18.13 17.94
C LEU A 149 -9.35 18.52 16.84
N TRP A 150 -9.75 19.42 15.95
CA TRP A 150 -8.88 19.95 14.89
C TRP A 150 -7.82 20.91 15.41
N ASP A 151 -8.15 21.77 16.38
CA ASP A 151 -7.17 22.67 16.99
C ASP A 151 -6.07 21.87 17.72
N LEU A 152 -6.44 20.81 18.41
CA LEU A 152 -5.48 19.88 19.02
C LEU A 152 -4.59 19.18 17.98
N MET A 153 -5.16 18.74 16.86
CA MET A 153 -4.40 18.12 15.78
C MET A 153 -3.47 19.13 15.09
N SER A 154 -3.96 20.32 14.76
CA SER A 154 -3.24 21.33 13.98
C SER A 154 -2.17 22.04 14.80
N GLN A 155 -2.44 22.33 16.08
CA GLN A 155 -1.53 23.06 16.94
C GLN A 155 -0.56 22.14 17.71
N LYS A 156 -1.01 20.93 18.07
CA LYS A 156 -0.23 20.00 18.91
C LYS A 156 0.12 18.68 18.24
N GLY A 157 -0.41 18.38 17.05
CA GLY A 157 -0.20 17.10 16.37
C GLY A 157 -0.88 15.92 17.07
N VAL A 158 -1.85 16.17 17.96
CA VAL A 158 -2.48 15.12 18.77
C VAL A 158 -3.81 14.69 18.16
N ILE A 159 -3.99 13.39 17.96
CA ILE A 159 -5.25 12.81 17.48
C ILE A 159 -5.79 11.76 18.47
N SER A 160 -7.06 11.87 18.82
CA SER A 160 -7.74 10.88 19.66
C SER A 160 -8.38 9.77 18.83
N LYS A 161 -8.49 8.56 19.40
CA LYS A 161 -9.21 7.44 18.75
C LYS A 161 -10.67 7.79 18.43
N PHE A 162 -11.30 8.61 19.26
CA PHE A 162 -12.66 9.11 19.03
C PHE A 162 -12.74 9.98 17.77
N ALA A 163 -11.77 10.88 17.56
CA ALA A 163 -11.70 11.72 16.36
C ALA A 163 -11.58 10.90 15.07
N ILE A 164 -10.79 9.82 15.09
CA ILE A 164 -10.63 8.90 13.95
C ILE A 164 -11.97 8.20 13.63
N LYS A 165 -12.67 7.71 14.66
CA LYS A 165 -13.99 7.06 14.48
C LYS A 165 -15.02 8.02 13.89
N GLU A 166 -15.06 9.26 14.36
CA GLU A 166 -15.96 10.28 13.81
C GLU A 166 -15.60 10.67 12.37
N LEU A 167 -14.31 10.77 12.04
CA LEU A 167 -13.85 11.01 10.66
C LEU A 167 -14.34 9.91 9.71
N TRP A 168 -14.15 8.65 10.09
CA TRP A 168 -14.54 7.50 9.27
C TRP A 168 -16.05 7.19 9.29
N ARG A 169 -16.84 7.91 10.10
CA ARG A 169 -18.31 7.89 10.03
C ARG A 169 -18.83 8.51 8.73
N ASN A 170 -18.04 9.38 8.08
CA ASN A 170 -18.40 9.98 6.81
C ASN A 170 -18.54 8.92 5.70
N ARG A 171 -19.58 9.03 4.86
CA ARG A 171 -19.84 8.14 3.72
C ARG A 171 -18.61 7.98 2.80
N LYS A 172 -17.79 9.04 2.67
CA LYS A 172 -16.55 9.02 1.87
C LYS A 172 -15.49 8.02 2.39
N TYR A 173 -15.51 7.71 3.69
CA TYR A 173 -14.51 6.87 4.37
C TYR A 173 -15.09 5.56 4.89
N ARG A 174 -16.30 5.20 4.44
CA ARG A 174 -17.02 4.01 4.91
C ARG A 174 -16.22 2.72 4.71
N MET A 175 -15.34 2.67 3.70
CA MET A 175 -14.43 1.55 3.45
C MET A 175 -13.51 1.23 4.64
N PHE A 176 -13.15 2.21 5.48
CA PHE A 176 -12.32 2.00 6.68
C PHE A 176 -13.11 1.55 7.91
N LYS A 177 -14.45 1.63 7.87
CA LYS A 177 -15.31 1.26 9.01
C LYS A 177 -15.42 -0.26 9.17
N ASN A 178 -15.45 -0.99 8.06
CA ASN A 178 -15.70 -2.43 8.02
C ASN A 178 -14.45 -3.27 8.26
N ALA A 179 -13.25 -2.67 8.23
CA ALA A 179 -11.99 -3.35 8.58
C ALA A 179 -11.91 -3.77 10.06
N THR A 180 -12.95 -3.47 10.85
CA THR A 180 -13.06 -3.81 12.28
C THR A 180 -13.99 -5.00 12.55
N THR A 181 -14.57 -5.62 11.52
CA THR A 181 -15.51 -6.74 11.70
C THR A 181 -14.87 -8.04 11.19
N THR A 182 -14.36 -8.82 12.14
CA THR A 182 -13.90 -10.20 11.98
C THR A 182 -15.04 -11.10 11.45
N TYR A 183 -14.73 -12.03 10.54
CA TYR A 183 -15.58 -13.16 10.20
C TYR A 183 -15.54 -14.23 11.30
#